data_AF-A0A838G7G0-F1
#
_entry.id   AF-A0A838G7G0-F1
#
_cell.length_a   1.000
_cell.length_b   1.000
_cell.length_c   1.000
_cell.angle_alpha   90.00
_cell.angle_beta   90.00
_cell.angle_gamma   90.00
#
_symmetry.space_group_name_H-M   'P 1'
#
loop_
_entity.id
_entity.type
_entity.pdbx_description
1 polymer ?
#
loop_
_entity_poly.entity_id
_entity_poly.type
_entity_poly.pdbx_seq_one_letter_code
_entity_poly.pdbx_strand_id
1 'polypeptide(L)'
;QTGFTIAVLRHEGAHGGRFTELTTGLDHLGLTASTRAELEEWERRFDEHGVTYTPIRDMEFGYHLNFRDPDNIALELSAPNDLMLAAQQALASGQTSKEEVAAFVRENIDPSLVPR
;
A
#
# COMPACT_ATOMS: atom_id res chain seq x y z
N GLN A 1 -12.78 -19.26 -5.98
CA GLN A 1 -11.63 -18.45 -6.39
C GLN A 1 -12.14 -17.08 -6.77
N THR A 2 -11.65 -16.04 -6.11
CA THR A 2 -11.78 -14.66 -6.58
C THR A 2 -10.45 -14.26 -7.23
N GLY A 3 -10.51 -13.32 -8.17
CA GLY A 3 -9.33 -12.82 -8.88
C GLY A 3 -9.62 -11.45 -9.46
N PHE A 4 -8.56 -10.74 -9.81
CA PHE A 4 -8.63 -9.46 -10.50
C PHE A 4 -7.60 -9.44 -11.63
N THR A 5 -7.73 -8.49 -12.55
CA THR A 5 -6.80 -8.29 -13.65
C THR A 5 -6.41 -6.82 -13.70
N ILE A 6 -5.11 -6.57 -13.77
CA ILE A 6 -4.57 -5.25 -14.12
C ILE A 6 -4.15 -5.32 -15.59
N ALA A 7 -4.66 -4.39 -16.39
CA ALA A 7 -4.24 -4.21 -17.77
C ALA A 7 -3.53 -2.86 -17.90
N VAL A 8 -2.34 -2.86 -18.49
CA VAL A 8 -1.59 -1.64 -18.81
C VAL A 8 -1.71 -1.41 -20.31
N LEU A 9 -2.22 -0.25 -20.71
CA LEU A 9 -2.48 0.07 -22.11
C LEU A 9 -1.91 1.44 -22.47
N ARG A 10 -1.38 1.53 -23.68
CA ARG A 10 -1.06 2.79 -24.35
C ARG A 10 -2.01 2.98 -25.52
N HIS A 11 -2.74 4.09 -25.54
CA HIS A 11 -3.62 4.43 -26.65
C HIS A 11 -2.83 5.09 -27.80
N GLU A 12 -3.18 4.80 -29.05
CA GLU A 12 -2.55 5.43 -30.23
C GLU A 12 -2.68 6.95 -30.20
N GLY A 13 -3.83 7.44 -29.74
CA GLY A 13 -4.08 8.86 -29.57
C GLY A 13 -3.51 9.43 -28.28
N ALA A 14 -2.74 8.72 -27.44
CA ALA A 14 -2.30 9.26 -26.15
C ALA A 14 -1.58 10.62 -26.32
N HIS A 15 -2.09 11.64 -25.63
CA HIS A 15 -1.62 13.02 -25.65
C HIS A 15 -1.24 13.38 -24.21
N GLY A 16 -0.01 13.84 -23.96
CA GLY A 16 0.46 14.17 -22.61
C GLY A 16 1.96 13.91 -22.42
N GLY A 17 2.46 14.22 -21.22
CA GLY A 17 3.82 13.93 -20.79
C GLY A 17 3.87 12.80 -19.76
N ARG A 18 4.94 12.77 -18.95
CA ARG A 18 5.06 11.84 -17.81
C ARG A 18 3.87 11.99 -16.85
N PHE A 19 3.47 10.89 -16.25
CA PHE A 19 2.42 10.84 -15.23
C PHE A 19 2.74 11.76 -14.05
N THR A 20 1.71 12.32 -13.40
CA THR A 20 1.84 13.10 -12.17
C THR A 20 0.60 12.91 -11.30
N GLU A 21 0.84 12.60 -10.02
CA GLU A 21 -0.20 12.37 -9.01
C GLU A 21 -1.01 13.63 -8.71
N LEU A 22 -0.49 14.80 -9.08
CA LEU A 22 -1.15 16.09 -8.89
C LEU A 22 -2.27 16.35 -9.91
N THR A 23 -2.49 15.43 -10.85
CA THR A 23 -3.61 15.51 -11.80
C THR A 23 -4.73 14.55 -11.40
N THR A 24 -5.97 14.91 -11.72
CA THR A 24 -7.12 14.04 -11.48
C THR A 24 -6.91 12.67 -12.13
N GLY A 25 -6.89 11.61 -11.33
CA GLY A 25 -6.63 10.27 -11.80
C GLY A 25 -6.14 9.36 -10.68
N LEU A 26 -4.90 8.90 -10.80
CA LEU A 26 -4.24 7.92 -9.92
C LEU A 26 -3.22 8.62 -9.02
N ASP A 27 -3.16 8.25 -7.74
CA ASP A 27 -2.06 8.65 -6.86
C ASP A 27 -0.93 7.62 -6.97
N HIS A 28 -1.15 6.39 -6.53
CA HIS A 28 -0.22 5.29 -6.77
C HIS A 28 -0.95 3.95 -6.84
N LEU A 29 -0.26 2.93 -7.36
CA LEU A 29 -0.70 1.53 -7.30
C LEU A 29 0.18 0.76 -6.30
N GLY A 30 -0.43 0.33 -5.20
CA GLY A 30 0.20 -0.54 -4.21
C GLY A 30 -0.07 -2.02 -4.46
N LEU A 31 0.97 -2.84 -4.34
CA LEU A 31 0.89 -4.30 -4.38
C LEU A 31 1.52 -4.89 -3.13
N THR A 32 0.97 -6.00 -2.66
CA THR A 32 1.41 -6.63 -1.41
C THR A 32 2.50 -7.65 -1.67
N ALA A 33 3.62 -7.49 -0.97
CA ALA A 33 4.63 -8.50 -0.72
C ALA A 33 4.33 -9.21 0.62
N SER A 34 4.85 -10.42 0.78
CA SER A 34 4.55 -11.29 1.91
C SER A 34 5.30 -10.87 3.17
N THR A 35 6.54 -10.38 3.03
CA THR A 35 7.45 -10.10 4.16
C THR A 35 8.41 -8.95 3.84
N ARG A 36 9.05 -8.38 4.88
CA ARG A 36 10.16 -7.44 4.72
C ARG A 36 11.31 -8.02 3.90
N ALA A 37 11.65 -9.30 4.10
CA ALA A 37 12.72 -9.97 3.36
C ALA A 37 12.42 -10.04 1.85
N GLU A 38 11.15 -10.20 1.46
CA GLU A 38 10.74 -10.13 0.06
C GLU A 38 10.95 -8.71 -0.50
N LEU A 39 10.68 -7.66 0.27
CA LEU A 39 11.00 -6.29 -0.15
C LEU A 39 12.51 -6.07 -0.33
N GLU A 40 13.34 -6.63 0.54
CA GLU A 40 14.81 -6.56 0.41
C GLU A 40 15.30 -7.32 -0.84
N GLU A 41 14.62 -8.41 -1.23
CA GLU A 41 14.85 -9.07 -2.52
C GLU A 41 14.50 -8.16 -3.70
N TRP A 42 13.41 -7.39 -3.58
CA TRP A 42 13.02 -6.42 -4.60
C TRP A 42 14.00 -5.24 -4.73
N GLU A 43 14.52 -4.71 -3.61
CA GLU A 43 15.59 -3.69 -3.66
C GLU A 43 16.81 -4.19 -4.45
N ARG A 44 17.27 -5.42 -4.18
CA ARG A 44 18.38 -6.03 -4.93
C ARG A 44 18.06 -6.16 -6.42
N ARG A 45 16.86 -6.58 -6.78
CA ARG A 45 16.42 -6.65 -8.18
C ARG A 45 16.36 -5.26 -8.83
N PHE A 46 15.95 -4.24 -8.09
CA PHE A 46 15.93 -2.87 -8.59
C PHE A 46 17.33 -2.35 -8.87
N ASP A 47 18.30 -2.62 -7.99
CA ASP A 47 19.71 -2.31 -8.23
C ASP A 47 20.25 -3.02 -9.48
N GLU A 48 19.97 -4.32 -9.63
CA GLU A 48 20.39 -5.12 -10.79
C GLU A 48 19.84 -4.59 -12.12
N HIS A 49 18.63 -4.02 -12.10
CA HIS A 49 17.95 -3.50 -13.29
C HIS A 49 18.03 -1.99 -13.45
N GLY A 50 18.73 -1.28 -12.56
CA GLY A 50 18.86 0.18 -12.61
C GLY A 50 17.55 0.94 -12.37
N VAL A 51 16.62 0.33 -11.64
CA VAL A 51 15.37 1.00 -11.23
C VAL A 51 15.70 1.97 -10.10
N THR A 52 15.28 3.22 -10.24
CA THR A 52 15.38 4.19 -9.14
C THR A 52 14.23 3.97 -8.16
N TYR A 53 14.55 3.77 -6.89
CA TYR A 53 13.57 3.56 -5.82
C TYR A 53 13.96 4.36 -4.57
N THR A 54 12.98 4.53 -3.68
CA THR A 54 13.21 4.98 -2.31
C THR A 54 13.41 3.74 -1.44
N PRO A 55 14.52 3.63 -0.68
CA PRO A 55 14.76 2.47 0.17
C PRO A 55 13.61 2.17 1.12
N ILE A 56 13.50 0.91 1.53
CA ILE A 56 12.41 0.43 2.39
C ILE A 56 12.24 1.34 3.62
N ARG A 57 10.99 1.75 3.85
CA ARG A 57 10.59 2.56 5.01
C ARG A 57 9.75 1.74 5.97
N ASP A 58 10.17 1.75 7.23
CA ASP A 58 9.40 1.20 8.33
C ASP A 58 8.32 2.23 8.72
N MET A 59 7.06 1.83 8.59
CA MET A 59 5.87 2.62 8.89
C MET A 59 5.03 1.92 9.97
N GLU A 60 4.05 2.63 10.53
CA GLU A 60 3.27 2.16 11.68
C GLU A 60 2.68 0.74 11.48
N PHE A 61 2.18 0.46 10.28
CA PHE A 61 1.51 -0.80 9.97
C PHE A 61 2.24 -1.69 8.96
N GLY A 62 3.50 -1.40 8.65
CA GLY A 62 4.22 -2.21 7.67
C GLY A 62 5.48 -1.57 7.13
N TYR A 63 5.96 -2.17 6.06
CA TYR A 63 7.17 -1.79 5.34
C TYR A 63 6.79 -1.39 3.93
N HIS A 64 7.35 -0.30 3.43
CA HIS A 64 6.99 0.29 2.13
C HIS A 64 8.24 0.48 1.27
N LEU A 65 8.20 -0.02 0.03
CA LEU A 65 9.21 0.14 -1.00
C LEU A 65 8.59 0.86 -2.20
N ASN A 66 9.00 2.10 -2.43
CA ASN A 66 8.33 3.00 -3.36
C ASN A 66 9.24 3.29 -4.56
N PHE A 67 8.68 3.22 -5.76
CA PHE A 67 9.41 3.39 -7.01
C PHE A 67 8.48 3.95 -8.09
N ARG A 68 9.05 4.23 -9.27
CA ARG A 68 8.28 4.73 -10.41
C ARG A 68 8.59 3.91 -11.64
N ASP A 69 7.58 3.71 -12.47
CA ASP A 69 7.78 3.12 -13.78
C ASP A 69 8.37 4.16 -14.78
N PRO A 70 8.71 3.74 -16.01
CA PRO A 70 9.25 4.66 -17.02
C PRO A 70 8.32 5.82 -17.40
N ASP A 71 7.00 5.64 -17.28
CA ASP A 71 5.98 6.66 -17.55
C ASP A 71 5.73 7.58 -16.33
N ASN A 72 6.47 7.39 -15.24
CA ASN A 72 6.38 8.09 -13.95
C ASN A 72 5.21 7.69 -13.06
N ILE A 73 4.52 6.60 -13.34
CA ILE A 73 3.45 6.11 -12.46
C ILE A 73 4.07 5.70 -11.12
N ALA A 74 3.56 6.24 -10.01
CA ALA A 74 3.98 5.83 -8.69
C ALA A 74 3.50 4.42 -8.38
N LEU A 75 4.45 3.57 -8.00
CA LEU A 75 4.24 2.17 -7.63
C LEU A 75 4.79 1.92 -6.23
N GLU A 76 4.13 1.03 -5.50
CA GLU A 76 4.54 0.63 -4.17
C GLU A 76 4.47 -0.89 -4.01
N LEU A 77 5.51 -1.46 -3.41
CA LEU A 77 5.45 -2.78 -2.78
C LEU A 77 5.39 -2.59 -1.27
N SER A 78 4.39 -3.18 -0.62
CA SER A 78 4.24 -3.13 0.84
C SER A 78 4.14 -4.50 1.47
N ALA A 79 4.69 -4.66 2.66
CA ALA A 79 4.59 -5.87 3.45
C ALA A 79 4.09 -5.54 4.86
N PRO A 80 3.21 -6.36 5.45
CA PRO A 80 2.73 -6.11 6.80
C PRO A 80 3.83 -6.38 7.83
N ASN A 81 3.81 -5.63 8.93
CA ASN A 81 4.58 -5.96 10.13
C ASN A 81 3.74 -6.85 11.08
N ASP A 82 4.34 -7.28 12.19
CA ASP A 82 3.67 -8.14 13.18
C ASP A 82 2.39 -7.51 13.73
N LEU A 83 2.36 -6.18 13.91
CA LEU A 83 1.18 -5.46 14.38
C LEU A 83 0.02 -5.57 13.39
N MET A 84 0.27 -5.31 12.11
CA MET A 84 -0.75 -5.42 11.05
C MET A 84 -1.21 -6.87 10.87
N LEU A 85 -0.30 -7.84 10.94
CA LEU A 85 -0.67 -9.26 10.89
C LEU A 85 -1.58 -9.66 12.05
N ALA A 86 -1.26 -9.25 13.28
CA ALA A 86 -2.10 -9.49 14.45
C ALA A 86 -3.48 -8.82 14.32
N ALA A 87 -3.51 -7.57 13.83
CA ALA A 87 -4.76 -6.85 13.58
C ALA A 87 -5.64 -7.57 12.55
N GLN A 88 -5.05 -8.03 11.45
CA GLN A 88 -5.76 -8.80 10.41
C GLN A 88 -6.33 -10.11 10.97
N GLN A 89 -5.58 -10.82 11.81
CA GLN A 89 -6.04 -12.05 12.45
C GLN A 89 -7.21 -11.79 13.43
N ALA A 90 -7.14 -10.74 14.22
CA ALA A 90 -8.22 -10.35 15.14
C ALA A 90 -9.50 -9.99 14.37
N LEU A 91 -9.37 -9.23 13.28
CA LEU A 91 -10.50 -8.87 12.40
C LEU A 91 -11.10 -10.12 11.72
N ALA A 92 -10.27 -10.98 11.15
CA ALA A 92 -10.72 -12.17 10.42
C ALA A 92 -11.40 -13.22 11.32
N SER A 93 -10.95 -13.32 12.57
CA SER A 93 -11.53 -14.24 13.56
C SER A 93 -12.80 -13.73 14.22
N GLY A 94 -13.18 -12.46 13.99
CA GLY A 94 -14.31 -11.82 14.67
C GLY A 94 -14.09 -11.65 16.19
N GLN A 95 -12.83 -11.70 16.63
CA GLN A 95 -12.45 -11.57 18.04
C GLN A 95 -12.63 -10.17 18.60
N THR A 96 -12.95 -9.18 17.75
CA THR A 96 -13.31 -7.83 18.19
C THR A 96 -14.81 -7.64 18.02
N SER A 97 -15.53 -7.74 19.12
CA SER A 97 -16.95 -7.41 19.18
C SER A 97 -17.18 -5.94 18.84
N LYS A 98 -18.37 -5.59 18.37
CA LYS A 98 -18.76 -4.19 18.13
C LYS A 98 -18.64 -3.35 19.41
N GLU A 99 -18.88 -3.98 20.55
CA GLU A 99 -18.80 -3.39 21.88
C GLU A 99 -17.36 -3.02 22.25
N GLU A 100 -16.38 -3.89 21.97
CA GLU A 100 -14.95 -3.63 22.19
C GLU A 100 -14.43 -2.53 21.26
N VAL A 101 -14.83 -2.54 19.97
CA VAL A 101 -14.51 -1.44 19.05
C VAL A 101 -15.09 -0.12 19.57
N ALA A 102 -16.36 -0.12 19.98
CA ALA A 102 -17.00 1.09 20.51
C ALA A 102 -16.35 1.58 21.81
N ALA A 103 -15.87 0.69 22.67
CA ALA A 103 -15.11 1.05 23.87
C ALA A 103 -13.78 1.71 23.52
N PHE A 104 -12.99 1.10 22.63
CA PHE A 104 -11.74 1.66 22.16
C PHE A 104 -11.91 3.06 21.56
N VAL A 105 -12.93 3.25 20.70
CA VAL A 105 -13.24 4.55 20.09
C VAL A 105 -13.55 5.61 21.16
N ARG A 106 -14.39 5.28 22.17
CA ARG A 106 -14.71 6.23 23.24
C ARG A 106 -13.49 6.64 24.07
N GLU A 107 -12.55 5.72 24.25
CA GLU A 107 -11.39 5.92 25.13
C GLU A 107 -10.19 6.57 24.42
N ASN A 108 -10.05 6.37 23.11
CA ASN A 108 -8.80 6.68 22.39
C ASN A 108 -8.99 7.59 21.17
N ILE A 109 -10.22 7.85 20.71
CA ILE A 109 -10.50 8.68 19.54
C ILE A 109 -11.19 9.97 20.00
N ASP A 110 -10.74 11.10 19.46
CA ASP A 110 -11.39 12.40 19.69
C ASP A 110 -12.89 12.30 19.30
N PRO A 111 -13.82 12.65 20.19
CA PRO A 111 -15.26 12.59 19.90
C PRO A 111 -15.70 13.38 18.66
N SER A 112 -14.93 14.38 18.24
CA SER A 112 -15.18 15.16 17.02
C SER A 112 -14.91 14.40 15.72
N LEU A 113 -14.15 13.31 15.77
CA LEU A 113 -13.79 12.46 14.63
C LEU A 113 -14.73 11.27 14.43
N VAL A 114 -15.70 11.05 15.34
CA VAL A 114 -16.68 9.97 15.24
C VAL A 114 -17.88 10.46 14.40
N PRO A 115 -18.19 9.81 13.24
CA PRO A 115 -19.37 10.17 12.44
C PRO A 115 -20.65 10.03 13.27
N ARG A 116 -21.52 11.04 13.23
CA ARG A 116 -22.83 11.02 13.90
C ARG A 116 -23.84 10.14 13.20
#